data_AF-A0A3M1LRD3-F1
#
_entry.id   AF-A0A3M1LRD3-F1
#
_cell.length_a   1.000
_cell.length_b   1.000
_cell.length_c   1.000
_cell.angle_alpha   90.00
_cell.angle_beta   90.00
_cell.angle_gamma   90.00
#
_symmetry.space_group_name_H-M   'P 1'
#
loop_
_entity.id
_entity.type
_entity.pdbx_description
1 polymer ?
#
loop_
_entity_poly.entity_id
_entity_poly.type
_entity_poly.pdbx_seq_one_letter_code
_entity_poly.pdbx_strand_id
1 'polypeptide(L)'
;IPANAIREFTWNIFAAHYIEMVKPRAYGLIDGKEGACYTLHKCLATILLLSAPIIPFITDHLWRELYSNKSIHLEQFPKAEWDKEFAKYTNDIIEFNSLVWNEKKSNGKSLKDPIEITIPDNLTIFKDDLIAMHNII
;
A
#
# COMPACT_ATOMS: atom_id res chain seq x y z
N ILE A 1 9.49 -13.18 -14.42
CA ILE A 1 10.10 -12.00 -15.09
C ILE A 1 10.08 -10.83 -14.10
N PRO A 2 11.21 -10.15 -13.82
CA PRO A 2 11.28 -9.07 -12.84
C PRO A 2 10.23 -7.96 -13.05
N ALA A 3 10.01 -7.55 -14.31
CA ALA A 3 8.97 -6.58 -14.66
C ALA A 3 7.57 -6.99 -14.19
N ASN A 4 7.21 -8.27 -14.31
CA ASN A 4 5.92 -8.78 -13.85
C ASN A 4 5.82 -8.75 -12.33
N ALA A 5 6.88 -9.10 -11.61
CA ALA A 5 6.88 -9.08 -10.15
C ALA A 5 6.75 -7.65 -9.59
N ILE A 6 7.45 -6.69 -10.19
CA ILE A 6 7.34 -5.27 -9.83
C ILE A 6 5.92 -4.76 -10.10
N ARG A 7 5.38 -5.06 -11.28
CA ARG A 7 3.99 -4.69 -11.64
C ARG A 7 2.99 -5.30 -10.67
N GLU A 8 3.14 -6.59 -10.35
CA GLU A 8 2.26 -7.32 -9.44
C GLU A 8 2.25 -6.70 -8.04
N PHE A 9 3.43 -6.47 -7.47
CA PHE A 9 3.55 -5.80 -6.17
C PHE A 9 2.98 -4.39 -6.20
N THR A 10 3.31 -3.60 -7.22
CA THR A 10 2.90 -2.19 -7.31
C THR A 10 1.39 -2.05 -7.44
N TRP A 11 0.79 -2.84 -8.34
CA TRP A 11 -0.62 -2.70 -8.69
C TRP A 11 -1.53 -3.49 -7.73
N ASN A 12 -1.24 -4.78 -7.54
CA ASN A 12 -2.15 -5.70 -6.85
C ASN A 12 -1.93 -5.77 -5.34
N ILE A 13 -0.84 -5.22 -4.80
CA ILE A 13 -0.57 -5.22 -3.35
C ILE A 13 -0.50 -3.79 -2.83
N PHE A 14 0.48 -3.01 -3.31
CA PHE A 14 0.74 -1.67 -2.78
C PHE A 14 -0.43 -0.72 -3.08
N ALA A 15 -0.80 -0.54 -4.35
CA ALA A 15 -1.86 0.36 -4.74
C ALA A 15 -3.25 -0.14 -4.30
N ALA A 16 -3.57 -1.41 -4.58
CA ALA A 16 -4.89 -1.96 -4.32
C ALA A 16 -5.22 -2.04 -2.82
N HIS A 17 -4.25 -2.42 -1.97
CA HIS A 17 -4.53 -2.70 -0.56
C HIS A 17 -3.80 -1.75 0.39
N TYR A 18 -2.47 -1.67 0.29
CA TYR A 18 -1.70 -0.92 1.30
C TYR A 18 -2.06 0.56 1.31
N ILE A 19 -2.12 1.22 0.14
CA ILE A 19 -2.50 2.63 0.04
C ILE A 19 -3.90 2.86 0.64
N GLU A 20 -4.89 2.03 0.29
CA GLU A 20 -6.24 2.15 0.84
C GLU A 20 -6.25 2.03 2.37
N MET A 21 -5.49 1.07 2.91
CA MET A 21 -5.42 0.79 4.33
C MET A 21 -4.76 1.93 5.13
N VAL A 22 -3.75 2.59 4.56
CA VAL A 22 -3.02 3.67 5.26
C VAL A 22 -3.58 5.07 5.02
N LYS A 23 -4.53 5.24 4.09
CA LYS A 23 -5.16 6.55 3.79
C LYS A 23 -5.64 7.29 5.05
N PRO A 24 -6.40 6.67 5.96
CA PRO A 24 -6.87 7.35 7.16
C PRO A 24 -5.72 7.93 8.01
N ARG A 25 -4.64 7.16 8.22
CA ARG A 25 -3.42 7.65 8.88
C ARG A 25 -2.75 8.78 8.11
N ALA A 26 -2.55 8.62 6.81
CA ALA A 26 -1.88 9.61 5.98
C ALA A 26 -2.61 10.97 5.98
N TYR A 27 -3.95 10.94 6.07
CA TYR A 27 -4.78 12.13 6.25
C TYR A 27 -4.84 12.66 7.69
N GLY A 28 -4.33 11.90 8.67
CA GLY A 28 -4.36 12.27 10.08
C GLY A 28 -5.74 12.09 10.73
N LEU A 29 -6.56 11.19 10.20
CA LEU A 29 -7.86 10.82 10.77
C LEU A 29 -7.71 9.87 11.97
N ILE A 30 -6.59 9.15 12.02
CA ILE A 30 -6.16 8.27 13.11
C ILE A 30 -4.64 8.45 13.33
N ASP A 31 -4.13 7.93 14.46
CA ASP A 31 -2.73 8.09 14.87
C ASP A 31 -1.72 7.45 13.91
N GLY A 32 -0.48 7.96 13.90
CA GLY A 32 0.62 7.39 13.12
C GLY A 32 0.79 7.98 11.72
N LYS A 33 0.33 9.22 11.49
CA LYS A 33 0.48 9.95 10.21
C LYS A 33 1.92 9.95 9.68
N GLU A 34 2.89 10.29 10.52
CA GLU A 34 4.31 10.36 10.11
C GLU A 34 4.83 9.00 9.63
N GLY A 35 4.50 7.93 10.34
CA GLY A 35 4.88 6.56 9.95
C GLY A 35 4.23 6.12 8.64
N ALA A 36 2.96 6.48 8.43
CA ALA A 36 2.26 6.21 7.16
C ALA A 36 2.89 6.96 5.99
N CYS A 37 3.13 8.28 6.14
CA CYS A 37 3.79 9.08 5.12
C CYS A 37 5.20 8.57 4.82
N TYR A 38 5.99 8.26 5.84
CA TYR A 38 7.33 7.69 5.67
C TYR A 38 7.29 6.40 4.85
N THR A 39 6.41 5.46 5.22
CA THR A 39 6.33 4.16 4.54
C THR A 39 5.85 4.30 3.10
N LEU A 40 4.86 5.16 2.83
CA LEU A 40 4.41 5.47 1.47
C LEU A 40 5.57 5.99 0.60
N HIS A 41 6.32 6.97 1.10
CA HIS A 41 7.47 7.52 0.37
C HIS A 41 8.58 6.48 0.18
N LYS A 42 8.86 5.65 1.20
CA LYS A 42 9.89 4.61 1.12
C LYS A 42 9.54 3.54 0.10
N CYS A 43 8.28 3.07 0.09
CA CYS A 43 7.78 2.11 -0.89
C CYS A 43 7.81 2.70 -2.30
N LEU A 44 7.29 3.92 -2.49
CA LEU A 44 7.28 4.57 -3.80
C LEU A 44 8.70 4.77 -4.35
N ALA A 45 9.63 5.30 -3.56
CA ALA A 45 11.03 5.47 -3.96
C ALA A 45 11.66 4.14 -4.41
N THR A 46 11.39 3.05 -3.67
CA THR A 46 11.88 1.71 -4.00
C THR A 46 11.26 1.19 -5.31
N ILE A 47 9.95 1.36 -5.50
CA ILE A 47 9.25 0.98 -6.73
C ILE A 47 9.83 1.73 -7.93
N LEU A 48 10.08 3.04 -7.81
CA LEU A 48 10.68 3.84 -8.88
C LEU A 48 12.07 3.35 -9.24
N LEU A 49 12.94 3.08 -8.25
CA LEU A 49 14.29 2.58 -8.49
C LEU A 49 14.28 1.21 -9.18
N LEU A 50 13.39 0.30 -8.74
CA LEU A 50 13.21 -1.01 -9.37
C LEU A 50 12.68 -0.90 -10.80
N SER A 51 11.84 0.09 -11.06
CA SER A 51 11.17 0.29 -12.36
C SER A 51 12.01 1.08 -13.36
N ALA A 52 13.00 1.85 -12.90
CA ALA A 52 13.78 2.76 -13.73
C ALA A 52 14.49 2.10 -14.92
N PRO A 53 15.03 0.86 -14.81
CA PRO A 53 15.60 0.16 -15.98
C PRO A 53 14.56 -0.27 -17.03
N ILE A 54 13.26 -0.24 -16.71
CA ILE A 54 12.16 -0.76 -17.54
C ILE A 54 11.33 0.40 -18.14
N ILE A 55 11.03 1.42 -17.33
CA ILE A 55 10.18 2.56 -17.70
C ILE A 55 10.86 3.91 -17.34
N PRO A 56 12.03 4.21 -17.94
CA PRO A 56 12.98 5.22 -17.45
C PRO A 56 12.43 6.64 -17.36
N PHE A 57 11.69 7.10 -18.37
CA PHE A 57 11.27 8.50 -18.46
C PHE A 57 10.30 8.91 -17.34
N ILE A 58 9.27 8.09 -17.08
CA ILE A 58 8.29 8.40 -16.04
C ILE A 58 8.89 8.25 -14.65
N THR A 59 9.76 7.25 -14.44
CA THR A 59 10.43 7.07 -13.15
C THR A 59 11.40 8.21 -12.85
N ASP A 60 12.11 8.71 -13.85
CA ASP A 60 13.01 9.85 -13.70
C ASP A 60 12.24 11.14 -13.41
N HIS A 61 11.14 11.38 -14.12
CA HIS A 61 10.28 12.54 -13.88
C HIS A 61 9.74 12.52 -12.44
N LEU A 62 9.11 11.42 -12.01
CA LEU A 62 8.56 11.31 -10.66
C LEU A 62 9.63 11.41 -9.57
N TRP A 63 10.82 10.84 -9.80
CA TRP A 63 11.93 10.97 -8.88
C TRP A 63 12.38 12.42 -8.71
N ARG A 64 12.42 13.15 -9.83
CA ARG A 64 12.84 14.55 -9.83
C ARG A 64 11.88 15.49 -9.13
N GLU A 65 10.60 15.21 -9.22
CA GLU A 65 9.57 15.97 -8.53
C GLU A 65 9.54 15.69 -7.02
N LEU A 66 9.80 14.45 -6.60
CA LEU A 66 9.52 14.02 -5.22
C LEU A 66 10.75 13.91 -4.32
N TYR A 67 11.94 13.61 -4.86
CA TYR A 67 13.07 13.16 -4.04
C TYR A 67 14.38 13.90 -4.30
N SER A 68 14.68 14.30 -5.53
CA SER A 68 16.00 14.90 -5.86
C SER A 68 15.95 15.63 -7.19
N ASN A 69 16.62 16.76 -7.36
CA ASN A 69 16.72 17.41 -8.67
C ASN A 69 17.61 16.64 -9.70
N LYS A 70 18.31 15.60 -9.26
CA LYS A 70 19.17 14.75 -10.11
C LYS A 70 18.40 13.55 -10.65
N SER A 71 18.88 13.00 -11.77
CA SER A 71 18.27 11.83 -12.39
C SER A 71 18.33 10.60 -11.49
N ILE A 72 17.24 9.83 -11.45
CA ILE A 72 17.17 8.53 -10.75
C ILE A 72 18.23 7.54 -11.27
N HIS A 73 18.68 7.69 -12.51
CA HIS A 73 19.67 6.82 -13.12
C HIS A 73 21.09 7.00 -12.56
N LEU A 74 21.30 7.99 -11.69
CA LEU A 74 22.53 8.18 -10.93
C LEU A 74 22.49 7.48 -9.56
N GLU A 75 21.34 6.94 -9.16
CA GLU A 75 21.13 6.32 -7.86
C GLU A 75 21.56 4.85 -7.84
N GLN A 76 21.81 4.34 -6.63
CA GLN A 76 22.11 2.92 -6.45
C GLN A 76 20.84 2.08 -6.51
N PHE A 77 20.96 0.88 -7.09
CA PHE A 77 19.89 -0.10 -7.06
C PHE A 77 19.59 -0.51 -5.60
N PRO A 78 18.31 -0.68 -5.22
CA PRO A 78 17.94 -0.92 -3.82
C PRO A 78 18.47 -2.25 -3.31
N LYS A 79 18.88 -2.27 -2.04
CA LYS A 79 19.29 -3.48 -1.31
C LYS A 79 18.14 -3.98 -0.43
N ALA A 80 17.98 -5.30 -0.38
CA ALA A 80 16.90 -5.94 0.36
C ALA A 80 17.23 -6.09 1.85
N GLU A 81 17.15 -4.98 2.59
CA GLU A 81 17.47 -4.89 4.02
C GLU A 81 16.21 -4.64 4.87
N TRP A 82 15.11 -5.31 4.53
CA TRP A 82 13.82 -5.14 5.20
C TRP A 82 13.45 -6.33 6.09
N ASP A 83 12.86 -6.03 7.24
CA ASP A 83 12.21 -7.03 8.08
C ASP A 83 11.00 -7.62 7.35
N LYS A 84 10.87 -8.95 7.44
CA LYS A 84 9.79 -9.71 6.80
C LYS A 84 8.78 -10.25 7.81
N GLU A 85 8.93 -9.95 9.10
CA GLU A 85 8.06 -10.47 10.15
C GLU A 85 6.56 -10.27 9.84
N PHE A 86 6.19 -9.08 9.36
CA PHE A 86 4.81 -8.76 9.02
C PHE A 86 4.36 -9.26 7.64
N ALA A 87 5.27 -9.73 6.78
CA ALA A 87 4.90 -10.21 5.45
C ALA A 87 3.92 -11.39 5.49
N LYS A 88 3.93 -12.16 6.59
CA LYS A 88 3.00 -13.28 6.85
C LYS A 88 1.52 -12.87 6.84
N TYR A 89 1.19 -11.61 7.15
CA TYR A 89 -0.20 -11.13 7.17
C TYR A 89 -0.72 -10.67 5.81
N THR A 90 0.13 -10.58 4.79
CA THR A 90 -0.20 -9.95 3.51
C THR A 90 -1.40 -10.62 2.85
N ASN A 91 -1.41 -11.95 2.78
CA ASN A 91 -2.50 -12.70 2.15
C ASN A 91 -3.80 -12.56 2.95
N ASP A 92 -3.74 -12.70 4.26
CA ASP A 92 -4.91 -12.56 5.14
C ASP A 92 -5.56 -11.18 5.00
N ILE A 93 -4.75 -10.11 4.90
CA ILE A 93 -5.25 -8.74 4.66
C ILE A 93 -5.91 -8.61 3.28
N ILE A 94 -5.28 -9.16 2.24
CA ILE A 94 -5.82 -9.12 0.87
C ILE A 94 -7.17 -9.84 0.81
N GLU A 95 -7.25 -11.02 1.41
CA GLU A 95 -8.46 -11.83 1.47
C GLU A 95 -9.57 -11.12 2.24
N PHE A 96 -9.26 -10.60 3.43
CA PHE A 96 -10.22 -9.85 4.24
C PHE A 96 -10.74 -8.61 3.51
N ASN A 97 -9.85 -7.80 2.93
CA ASN A 97 -10.24 -6.61 2.16
C ASN A 97 -11.17 -6.97 1.00
N SER A 98 -10.83 -8.02 0.25
CA SER A 98 -11.61 -8.50 -0.88
C SER A 98 -12.98 -9.00 -0.45
N LEU A 99 -13.06 -9.72 0.68
CA LEU A 99 -14.30 -10.17 1.28
C LEU A 99 -15.21 -8.99 1.63
N VAL A 100 -14.68 -7.98 2.35
CA VAL A 100 -15.44 -6.79 2.74
C VAL A 100 -15.98 -6.04 1.51
N TRP A 101 -15.14 -5.81 0.50
CA TRP A 101 -15.58 -5.12 -0.71
C TRP A 101 -16.63 -5.90 -1.50
N ASN A 102 -16.49 -7.22 -1.60
CA ASN A 102 -17.47 -8.08 -2.25
C ASN A 102 -18.80 -8.07 -1.50
N GLU A 103 -18.76 -8.10 -0.17
CA GLU A 103 -19.95 -8.02 0.68
C GLU A 103 -20.68 -6.67 0.52
N LYS A 104 -19.94 -5.56 0.46
CA LYS A 104 -20.57 -4.26 0.17
C LYS A 104 -21.23 -4.25 -1.21
N LYS A 105 -20.51 -4.75 -2.21
CA LYS A 105 -21.00 -4.80 -3.59
C LYS A 105 -22.23 -5.69 -3.76
N SER A 106 -22.26 -6.86 -3.11
CA SER A 106 -23.41 -7.78 -3.16
C SER A 106 -24.65 -7.17 -2.52
N ASN A 107 -24.48 -6.33 -1.50
CA ASN A 107 -25.55 -5.59 -0.83
C ASN A 107 -25.88 -4.23 -1.48
N GLY A 108 -25.33 -3.93 -2.66
CA GLY A 108 -25.58 -2.67 -3.37
C GLY A 108 -24.99 -1.43 -2.68
N LYS A 109 -24.08 -1.61 -1.72
CA LYS A 109 -23.41 -0.55 -0.97
C LYS A 109 -22.17 -0.04 -1.70
N SER A 110 -21.88 1.24 -1.53
CA SER A 110 -20.61 1.84 -1.93
C SER A 110 -19.49 1.37 -1.00
N LEU A 111 -18.23 1.44 -1.46
CA LEU A 111 -17.08 1.09 -0.62
C LEU A 111 -16.93 1.98 0.63
N LYS A 112 -17.53 3.17 0.63
CA LYS A 112 -17.53 4.11 1.77
C LYS A 112 -18.66 3.85 2.76
N ASP A 113 -19.67 3.05 2.39
CA ASP A 113 -20.81 2.84 3.26
C ASP A 113 -20.41 1.96 4.45
N PRO A 114 -21.04 2.14 5.63
CA PRO A 114 -20.76 1.30 6.79
C PRO A 114 -21.11 -0.18 6.59
N ILE A 115 -20.36 -1.05 7.25
CA ILE A 115 -20.57 -2.50 7.25
C ILE A 115 -20.34 -3.09 8.63
N GLU A 116 -21.19 -4.02 9.03
CA GLU A 116 -21.01 -4.80 10.26
C GLU A 116 -20.28 -6.09 9.87
N ILE A 117 -19.03 -6.23 10.30
CA ILE A 117 -18.21 -7.42 10.03
C ILE A 117 -17.13 -7.58 11.10
N THR A 118 -16.91 -8.83 11.52
CA THR A 118 -15.88 -9.18 12.50
C THR A 118 -14.50 -9.26 11.82
N ILE A 119 -13.52 -8.55 12.38
CA ILE A 119 -12.12 -8.66 11.97
C ILE A 119 -11.53 -9.96 12.55
N PRO A 120 -10.87 -10.81 11.74
CA PRO A 120 -10.21 -12.03 12.21
C PRO A 120 -9.16 -11.78 13.30
N ASP A 121 -9.04 -12.68 14.27
CA ASP A 121 -8.15 -12.52 15.43
C ASP A 121 -6.68 -12.28 15.04
N ASN A 122 -6.20 -12.95 14.00
CA ASN A 122 -4.85 -12.79 13.46
C ASN A 122 -4.59 -11.38 12.87
N LEU A 123 -5.63 -10.63 12.51
CA LEU A 123 -5.55 -9.27 11.97
C LEU A 123 -5.83 -8.18 13.01
N THR A 124 -6.05 -8.54 14.28
CA THR A 124 -6.36 -7.59 15.35
C THR A 124 -5.34 -6.47 15.49
N ILE A 125 -4.06 -6.74 15.18
CA ILE A 125 -2.99 -5.74 15.23
C ILE A 125 -3.18 -4.60 14.19
N PHE A 126 -4.00 -4.80 13.16
CA PHE A 126 -4.34 -3.81 12.13
C PHE A 126 -5.76 -3.25 12.30
N LYS A 127 -6.41 -3.52 13.43
CA LYS A 127 -7.82 -3.22 13.65
C LYS A 127 -8.18 -1.77 13.36
N ASP A 128 -7.40 -0.81 13.84
CA ASP A 128 -7.69 0.62 13.66
C ASP A 128 -7.66 1.03 12.19
N ASP A 129 -6.71 0.51 11.42
CA ASP A 129 -6.66 0.73 9.97
C ASP A 129 -7.85 0.10 9.26
N LEU A 130 -8.17 -1.15 9.58
CA LEU A 130 -9.25 -1.89 8.92
C LEU A 130 -10.61 -1.27 9.20
N ILE A 131 -10.86 -0.84 10.44
CA ILE A 131 -12.08 -0.11 10.82
C ILE A 131 -12.16 1.19 10.04
N ALA A 132 -11.10 2.00 10.03
CA ALA A 132 -11.11 3.30 9.39
C ALA A 132 -11.20 3.21 7.86
N MET A 133 -10.54 2.23 7.24
CA MET A 133 -10.58 1.98 5.81
C MET A 133 -11.97 1.52 5.35
N HIS A 134 -12.58 0.59 6.09
CA HIS A 134 -13.83 -0.05 5.67
C HIS A 134 -15.08 0.52 6.33
N ASN A 135 -14.98 1.51 7.21
CA ASN A 135 -16.12 2.02 8.00
C ASN A 135 -16.87 0.87 8.71
N ILE A 136 -16.10 0.02 9.40
CA ILE A 136 -16.66 -1.10 10.17
C ILE A 136 -17.34 -0.53 11.42
N ILE A 137 -18.58 -0.95 11.67
CA ILE A 137 -19.39 -0.55 12.83
C ILE A 137 -19.60 -1.71 13.81
#